data_AF-A0A959TW78-F1
#
_entry.id   AF-A0A959TW78-F1
#
_cell.length_a   1.000
_cell.length_b   1.000
_cell.length_c   1.000
_cell.angle_alpha   90.00
_cell.angle_beta   90.00
_cell.angle_gamma   90.00
#
_symmetry.space_group_name_H-M   'P 1'
#
loop_
_entity.id
_entity.type
_entity.pdbx_description
1 polymer ?
#
loop_
_entity_poly.entity_id
_entity_poly.type
_entity_poly.pdbx_seq_one_letter_code
_entity_poly.pdbx_strand_id
1 'polypeptide(L)'
;IQVAISVTSLSVGFRGILEPRTSTGAKRIETIRRLTEAGIPVMVMCAPIIPGLNDHELPAILKAASQAGARAAGYTVLRTNGPVERVFHERLTNDLPERARRVVALCRELHEGSMQDTRFGRRMRGEGVIAEQIARTFSIFERRYFRDRSMPRFDRTQFRVPRDQLELFR
;
A
#
# COMPACT_ATOMS: atom_id res chain seq x y z
N ILE A 1 4.00 -18.18 -9.59
CA ILE A 1 4.20 -16.71 -9.56
C ILE A 1 3.07 -16.09 -8.75
N GLN A 2 3.33 -15.02 -7.99
CA GLN A 2 2.32 -14.22 -7.29
C GLN A 2 2.61 -12.75 -7.56
N VAL A 3 1.56 -11.92 -7.66
CA VAL A 3 1.71 -10.50 -7.98
C VAL A 3 1.10 -9.65 -6.86
N ALA A 4 1.79 -8.58 -6.49
CA ALA A 4 1.26 -7.54 -5.63
C ALA A 4 1.07 -6.26 -6.44
N ILE A 5 -0.13 -5.69 -6.43
CA ILE A 5 -0.44 -4.42 -7.12
C ILE A 5 -0.79 -3.37 -6.09
N SER A 6 -0.01 -2.30 -6.03
CA SER A 6 -0.33 -1.18 -5.15
C SER A 6 -1.50 -0.36 -5.70
N VAL A 7 -2.50 -0.07 -4.88
CA VAL A 7 -3.60 0.86 -5.20
C VAL A 7 -3.71 1.85 -4.05
N THR A 8 -3.33 3.09 -4.31
CA THR A 8 -3.25 4.20 -3.33
C THR A 8 -4.53 5.02 -3.28
N SER A 9 -5.24 5.13 -4.42
CA SER A 9 -6.46 5.90 -4.58
C SER A 9 -7.22 5.43 -5.82
N LEU A 10 -8.54 5.50 -5.78
CA LEU A 10 -9.41 5.33 -6.95
C LEU A 10 -9.75 6.67 -7.60
N SER A 11 -9.47 7.79 -6.92
CA SER A 11 -9.71 9.14 -7.43
C SER A 11 -8.67 9.55 -8.47
N VAL A 12 -9.14 9.99 -9.65
CA VAL A 12 -8.29 10.48 -10.74
C VAL A 12 -7.59 11.79 -10.35
N GLY A 13 -8.28 12.68 -9.64
CA GLY A 13 -7.73 13.97 -9.21
C GLY A 13 -6.61 13.79 -8.19
N PHE A 14 -6.82 12.91 -7.21
CA PHE A 14 -5.86 12.70 -6.12
C PHE A 14 -4.56 12.01 -6.60
N ARG A 15 -4.65 11.14 -7.62
CA ARG A 15 -3.48 10.57 -8.29
C ARG A 15 -2.53 11.65 -8.84
N GLY A 16 -3.06 12.75 -9.38
CA GLY A 16 -2.21 13.82 -9.95
C GLY A 16 -1.27 14.46 -8.93
N ILE A 17 -1.65 14.42 -7.66
CA ILE A 17 -0.90 15.02 -6.55
C ILE A 17 0.17 14.04 -6.05
N LEU A 18 -0.22 12.78 -5.79
CA LEU A 18 0.69 11.78 -5.21
C LEU A 18 1.52 11.00 -6.23
N GLU A 19 0.91 10.62 -7.35
CA GLU A 19 1.49 9.66 -8.30
C GLU A 19 1.22 10.04 -9.78
N PRO A 20 1.53 11.29 -10.21
CA PRO A 20 1.11 11.85 -11.50
C PRO A 20 1.56 11.05 -12.72
N ARG A 21 2.66 10.30 -12.61
CA ARG A 21 3.29 9.55 -13.71
C ARG A 21 2.94 8.06 -13.69
N THR A 22 1.96 7.65 -12.89
CA THR A 22 1.56 6.25 -12.75
C THR A 22 0.17 5.97 -13.35
N SER A 23 -0.10 4.70 -13.59
CA SER A 23 -1.43 4.21 -13.97
C SER A 23 -2.50 4.62 -12.94
N THR A 24 -3.68 4.98 -13.43
CA THR A 24 -4.84 5.30 -12.58
C THR A 24 -5.25 4.12 -11.71
N GLY A 25 -5.88 4.41 -10.56
CA GLY A 25 -6.47 3.37 -9.70
C GLY A 25 -7.36 2.42 -10.50
N ALA A 26 -8.24 2.94 -11.37
CA ALA A 26 -9.08 2.14 -12.26
C ALA A 26 -8.27 1.19 -13.15
N LYS A 27 -7.17 1.64 -13.77
CA LYS A 27 -6.29 0.78 -14.59
C LYS A 27 -5.58 -0.28 -13.74
N ARG A 28 -5.21 0.05 -12.49
CA ARG A 28 -4.60 -0.92 -11.56
C ARG A 28 -5.62 -1.99 -11.14
N ILE A 29 -6.87 -1.62 -10.87
CA ILE A 29 -7.97 -2.57 -10.61
C ILE A 29 -8.23 -3.47 -11.83
N GLU A 30 -8.25 -2.89 -13.03
CA GLU A 30 -8.38 -3.65 -14.28
C GLU A 30 -7.22 -4.63 -14.48
N THR A 31 -6.01 -4.26 -14.08
CA THR A 31 -4.84 -5.15 -14.12
C THR A 31 -5.01 -6.33 -13.16
N ILE A 32 -5.53 -6.09 -11.94
CA ILE A 32 -5.86 -7.15 -10.99
C ILE A 32 -6.85 -8.15 -11.61
N ARG A 33 -7.89 -7.64 -12.29
CA ARG A 33 -8.90 -8.46 -12.96
C ARG A 33 -8.27 -9.36 -14.02
N ARG A 34 -7.51 -8.78 -14.95
CA ARG A 34 -6.88 -9.53 -16.05
C ARG A 34 -5.91 -10.60 -15.56
N LEU A 35 -5.08 -10.28 -14.56
CA LEU A 35 -4.17 -11.27 -13.97
C LEU A 35 -4.92 -12.40 -13.29
N THR A 36 -6.00 -12.08 -12.57
CA THR A 36 -6.83 -13.08 -11.90
C THR A 36 -7.53 -13.99 -12.91
N GLU A 37 -8.07 -13.44 -13.99
CA GLU A 37 -8.69 -14.21 -15.09
C GLU A 37 -7.69 -15.14 -15.78
N ALA A 38 -6.42 -14.72 -15.86
CA ALA A 38 -5.32 -15.56 -16.34
C ALA A 38 -4.83 -16.60 -15.32
N GLY A 39 -5.49 -16.73 -14.16
CA GLY A 39 -5.13 -17.68 -13.11
C GLY A 39 -3.93 -17.25 -12.25
N ILE A 40 -3.46 -16.00 -12.37
CA ILE A 40 -2.34 -15.48 -11.59
C ILE A 40 -2.87 -14.93 -10.24
N PRO A 41 -2.42 -15.46 -9.08
CA PRO A 41 -2.83 -14.94 -7.78
C PRO A 41 -2.32 -13.51 -7.56
N VAL A 42 -3.25 -12.61 -7.24
CA VAL A 42 -2.94 -11.19 -6.98
C VAL A 42 -3.32 -10.80 -5.56
N MET A 43 -2.43 -10.06 -4.89
CA MET A 43 -2.75 -9.30 -3.69
C MET A 43 -2.79 -7.79 -3.99
N VAL A 44 -3.73 -7.08 -3.39
CA VAL A 44 -3.75 -5.61 -3.45
C VAL A 44 -2.95 -5.02 -2.29
N MET A 45 -2.14 -4.01 -2.57
CA MET A 45 -1.40 -3.26 -1.56
C MET A 45 -1.92 -1.83 -1.47
N CYS A 46 -2.61 -1.49 -0.38
CA CYS A 46 -3.00 -0.11 -0.11
C CYS A 46 -1.78 0.62 0.49
N ALA A 47 -0.85 1.06 -0.36
CA ALA A 47 0.47 1.50 0.07
C ALA A 47 1.01 2.64 -0.82
N PRO A 48 1.37 3.81 -0.24
CA PRO A 48 1.19 4.18 1.17
C PRO A 48 -0.24 4.64 1.50
N ILE A 49 -0.68 4.37 2.72
CA ILE A 49 -1.79 5.08 3.38
C ILE A 49 -1.23 6.33 4.04
N ILE A 50 -1.81 7.48 3.69
CA ILE A 50 -1.47 8.80 4.19
C ILE A 50 -2.70 9.31 4.97
N PRO A 51 -2.62 9.44 6.31
CA PRO A 51 -3.75 9.85 7.13
C PRO A 51 -4.22 11.26 6.77
N GLY A 52 -5.55 11.44 6.69
CA GLY A 52 -6.17 12.70 6.29
C GLY A 52 -6.08 12.99 4.78
N LEU A 53 -5.54 12.05 3.99
CA LEU A 53 -5.42 12.17 2.54
C LEU A 53 -6.13 11.03 1.81
N ASN A 54 -5.74 9.76 1.99
CA ASN A 54 -6.34 8.61 1.27
C ASN A 54 -6.76 7.45 2.18
N ASP A 55 -6.58 7.56 3.49
CA ASP A 55 -7.02 6.58 4.48
C ASP A 55 -8.53 6.28 4.39
N HIS A 56 -9.33 7.29 4.09
CA HIS A 56 -10.78 7.15 3.88
C HIS A 56 -11.15 6.31 2.64
N GLU A 57 -10.24 6.11 1.68
CA GLU A 57 -10.49 5.32 0.47
C GLU A 57 -10.31 3.81 0.69
N LEU A 58 -9.71 3.39 1.82
CA LEU A 58 -9.46 1.99 2.14
C LEU A 58 -10.66 1.06 1.88
N PRO A 59 -11.88 1.37 2.37
CA PRO A 59 -13.05 0.51 2.14
C PRO A 59 -13.39 0.32 0.66
N ALA A 60 -13.28 1.41 -0.13
CA ALA A 60 -13.60 1.39 -1.56
C ALA A 60 -12.55 0.63 -2.36
N ILE A 61 -11.27 0.84 -2.06
CA ILE A 61 -10.15 0.11 -2.69
C ILE A 61 -10.27 -1.39 -2.41
N LEU A 62 -10.49 -1.79 -1.15
CA LEU A 62 -10.61 -3.19 -0.76
C LEU A 62 -11.80 -3.87 -1.44
N LYS A 63 -12.95 -3.18 -1.51
CA LYS A 63 -14.13 -3.67 -2.23
C LYS A 63 -13.83 -3.90 -3.71
N ALA A 64 -13.30 -2.87 -4.39
CA ALA A 64 -13.01 -2.92 -5.82
C ALA A 64 -11.97 -4.00 -6.16
N ALA A 65 -10.91 -4.13 -5.36
CA ALA A 65 -9.89 -5.14 -5.57
C ALA A 65 -10.42 -6.57 -5.37
N SER A 66 -11.25 -6.79 -4.33
CA SER A 66 -11.89 -8.09 -4.13
C SER A 66 -12.84 -8.46 -5.27
N GLN A 67 -13.65 -7.49 -5.74
CA GLN A 67 -14.52 -7.66 -6.90
C GLN A 67 -13.73 -7.97 -8.18
N ALA A 68 -12.55 -7.39 -8.34
CA ALA A 68 -11.61 -7.70 -9.42
C ALA A 68 -10.87 -9.04 -9.25
N GLY A 69 -11.11 -9.79 -8.17
CA GLY A 69 -10.55 -11.13 -8.00
C GLY A 69 -9.27 -11.21 -7.16
N ALA A 70 -8.80 -10.10 -6.57
CA ALA A 70 -7.68 -10.15 -5.62
C ALA A 70 -7.97 -11.16 -4.49
N ARG A 71 -6.93 -11.90 -4.09
CA ARG A 71 -7.00 -12.97 -3.09
C ARG A 71 -6.59 -12.55 -1.69
N ALA A 72 -5.83 -11.47 -1.59
CA ALA A 72 -5.41 -10.91 -0.31
C ALA A 72 -5.26 -9.40 -0.42
N ALA A 73 -5.20 -8.74 0.73
CA ALA A 73 -4.91 -7.33 0.83
C ALA A 73 -3.83 -7.07 1.88
N GLY A 74 -3.04 -6.03 1.67
CA GLY A 74 -2.14 -5.47 2.67
C GLY A 74 -2.19 -3.95 2.62
N TYR A 75 -1.62 -3.32 3.64
CA TYR A 75 -1.41 -1.87 3.62
C TYR A 75 -0.10 -1.52 4.33
N THR A 76 0.46 -0.38 3.98
CA THR A 76 1.52 0.26 4.76
C THR A 76 1.23 1.73 4.90
N VAL A 77 1.47 2.32 6.07
CA VAL A 77 1.37 3.78 6.24
C VAL A 77 2.57 4.49 5.62
N LEU A 78 2.41 5.76 5.27
CA LEU A 78 3.49 6.58 4.74
C LEU A 78 4.60 6.73 5.76
N ARG A 79 5.81 6.55 5.27
CA ARG A 79 7.07 6.86 5.93
C ARG A 79 7.98 7.46 4.89
N THR A 80 8.70 8.51 5.24
CA THR A 80 9.75 9.09 4.41
C THR A 80 11.11 8.70 4.96
N ASN A 81 12.14 8.64 4.11
CA ASN A 81 13.52 8.48 4.55
C ASN A 81 14.37 9.54 3.87
N GLY A 82 15.22 10.22 4.63
CA GLY A 82 16.16 11.21 4.11
C GLY A 82 15.47 12.27 3.22
N PRO A 83 15.92 12.48 1.97
CA PRO A 83 15.48 13.60 1.13
C PRO A 83 14.00 13.52 0.70
N VAL A 84 13.36 12.35 0.85
CA VAL A 84 11.96 12.16 0.44
C VAL A 84 11.00 13.01 1.27
N GLU A 85 11.31 13.27 2.54
CA GLU A 85 10.46 14.12 3.40
C GLU A 85 10.33 15.52 2.81
N ARG A 86 11.44 16.12 2.40
CA ARG A 86 11.44 17.46 1.81
C ARG A 86 10.58 17.51 0.54
N VAL A 87 10.78 16.56 -0.38
CA VAL A 87 10.01 16.49 -1.64
C VAL A 87 8.52 16.31 -1.37
N PHE A 88 8.17 15.44 -0.41
CA PHE A 88 6.77 15.22 -0.01
C PHE A 88 6.14 16.50 0.54
N HIS A 89 6.83 17.18 1.46
CA HIS A 89 6.37 18.44 2.06
C HIS A 89 6.20 19.56 1.02
N GLU A 90 7.19 19.76 0.15
CA GLU A 90 7.14 20.77 -0.92
C GLU A 90 5.95 20.51 -1.85
N ARG A 91 5.77 19.26 -2.29
CA ARG A 91 4.65 18.86 -3.15
C ARG A 91 3.30 19.12 -2.46
N LEU A 92 3.18 18.69 -1.21
CA LEU A 92 1.93 18.82 -0.46
C LEU A 92 1.58 20.29 -0.19
N THR A 93 2.59 21.14 0.08
CA THR A 93 2.38 22.58 0.29
C THR A 93 1.96 23.28 -0.99
N ASN A 94 2.49 22.88 -2.14
CA ASN A 94 2.15 23.47 -3.43
C ASN A 94 0.77 23.02 -3.93
N ASP A 95 0.45 21.72 -3.79
CA ASP A 95 -0.76 21.14 -4.38
C ASP A 95 -1.96 21.16 -3.42
N LEU A 96 -1.73 21.12 -2.09
CA LEU A 96 -2.77 21.06 -1.03
C LEU A 96 -2.38 21.90 0.21
N PRO A 97 -2.15 23.21 0.07
CA PRO A 97 -1.62 24.08 1.13
C PRO A 97 -2.47 24.06 2.41
N GLU A 98 -3.78 23.96 2.28
CA GLU A 98 -4.73 23.96 3.40
C GLU A 98 -4.69 22.67 4.22
N ARG A 99 -4.22 21.57 3.64
CA ARG A 99 -4.12 20.25 4.32
C ARG A 99 -2.70 19.93 4.76
N ALA A 100 -1.69 20.56 4.15
CA ALA A 100 -0.29 20.18 4.30
C ALA A 100 0.15 20.05 5.76
N ARG A 101 -0.11 21.08 6.58
CA ARG A 101 0.28 21.09 8.00
C ARG A 101 -0.34 19.93 8.78
N ARG A 102 -1.63 19.67 8.57
CA ARG A 102 -2.36 18.61 9.28
C ARG A 102 -1.88 17.22 8.88
N VAL A 103 -1.72 16.98 7.59
CA VAL A 103 -1.29 15.67 7.05
C VAL A 103 0.12 15.33 7.53
N VAL A 104 1.04 16.30 7.51
CA VAL A 104 2.39 16.13 8.04
C VAL A 104 2.36 15.79 9.53
N ALA A 105 1.56 16.52 10.32
CA ALA A 105 1.44 16.26 11.75
C ALA A 105 0.95 14.83 12.03
N LEU A 106 -0.07 14.36 11.30
CA LEU A 106 -0.58 13.00 11.41
C LEU A 106 0.46 11.95 10.98
N CYS A 107 1.20 12.21 9.90
CA CYS A 107 2.28 11.31 9.47
C CYS A 107 3.40 11.22 10.51
N ARG A 108 3.70 12.32 11.21
CA ARG A 108 4.67 12.33 12.30
C ARG A 108 4.18 11.59 13.53
N GLU A 109 2.90 11.76 13.88
CA GLU A 109 2.28 11.05 15.00
C GLU A 109 2.40 9.53 14.83
N LEU A 110 2.20 9.03 13.61
CA LEU A 110 2.37 7.61 13.29
C LEU A 110 3.78 7.08 13.58
N HIS A 111 4.81 7.93 13.60
CA HIS A 111 6.19 7.53 13.87
C HIS A 111 6.88 8.37 14.96
N GLU A 112 6.21 8.58 16.11
CA GLU A 112 6.81 9.20 17.32
C GLU A 112 7.35 10.63 17.08
N GLY A 113 6.67 11.42 16.26
CA GLY A 113 7.04 12.81 15.96
C GLY A 113 8.02 12.97 14.78
N SER A 114 8.54 11.86 14.25
CA SER A 114 9.34 11.82 13.02
C SER A 114 8.48 11.35 11.85
N MET A 115 8.83 11.68 10.60
CA MET A 115 8.26 10.97 9.43
C MET A 115 9.11 9.78 8.99
N GLN A 116 10.25 9.58 9.64
CA GLN A 116 11.19 8.49 9.39
C GLN A 116 11.07 7.43 10.49
N ASP A 117 11.18 6.16 10.08
CA ASP A 117 11.22 5.04 11.02
C ASP A 117 12.00 3.86 10.43
N THR A 118 12.98 3.35 11.17
CA THR A 118 13.80 2.20 10.77
C THR A 118 13.33 0.90 11.43
N ARG A 119 12.48 0.97 12.47
CA ARG A 119 12.02 -0.19 13.24
C ARG A 119 11.14 -1.09 12.37
N PHE A 120 11.60 -2.32 12.13
CA PHE A 120 10.84 -3.29 11.34
C PHE A 120 9.48 -3.61 11.97
N GLY A 121 8.47 -3.90 11.14
CA GLY A 121 7.09 -4.06 11.58
C GLY A 121 6.42 -2.70 11.81
N ARG A 122 6.87 -1.96 12.82
CA ARG A 122 6.36 -0.63 13.19
C ARG A 122 6.35 0.34 12.02
N ARG A 123 7.47 0.47 11.30
CA ARG A 123 7.61 1.37 10.14
C ARG A 123 6.58 1.17 9.02
N MET A 124 5.90 0.01 9.00
CA MET A 124 4.87 -0.34 8.02
C MET A 124 3.46 -0.03 8.54
N ARG A 125 3.22 -0.10 9.85
CA ARG A 125 1.88 0.03 10.44
C ARG A 125 1.66 1.36 11.17
N GLY A 126 2.73 1.99 11.63
CA GLY A 126 2.69 3.11 12.56
C GLY A 126 2.25 2.67 13.97
N GLU A 127 2.24 3.62 14.89
CA GLU A 127 1.72 3.47 16.26
C GLU A 127 0.80 4.64 16.63
N GLY A 128 0.08 4.50 17.74
CA GLY A 128 -0.84 5.52 18.25
C GLY A 128 -2.26 5.41 17.69
N VAL A 129 -3.10 6.36 18.09
CA VAL A 129 -4.56 6.31 17.84
C VAL A 129 -4.90 6.27 16.36
N ILE A 130 -4.18 7.04 15.53
CA ILE A 130 -4.40 7.06 14.09
C ILE A 130 -4.02 5.70 13.45
N ALA A 131 -2.91 5.09 13.87
CA ALA A 131 -2.52 3.76 13.37
C ALA A 131 -3.58 2.70 13.72
N GLU A 132 -4.10 2.75 14.94
CA GLU A 132 -5.16 1.84 15.41
C GLU A 132 -6.46 2.02 14.62
N GLN A 133 -6.86 3.26 14.32
CA GLN A 133 -8.03 3.56 13.50
C GLN A 133 -7.89 3.01 12.08
N ILE A 134 -6.74 3.21 11.45
CA ILE A 134 -6.43 2.66 10.12
C ILE A 134 -6.45 1.14 10.16
N ALA A 135 -5.79 0.52 11.16
CA ALA A 135 -5.72 -0.92 11.32
C ALA A 135 -7.11 -1.55 11.52
N ARG A 136 -7.95 -0.94 12.36
CA ARG A 136 -9.32 -1.40 12.62
C ARG A 136 -10.18 -1.30 11.37
N THR A 137 -10.12 -0.17 10.67
CA THR A 137 -10.84 0.05 9.41
C THR A 137 -10.42 -1.02 8.39
N PHE A 138 -9.11 -1.18 8.19
CA PHE A 138 -8.58 -2.20 7.28
C PHE A 138 -9.08 -3.60 7.65
N SER A 139 -8.95 -4.03 8.92
CA SER A 139 -9.32 -5.38 9.33
C SER A 139 -10.82 -5.65 9.13
N ILE A 140 -11.70 -4.69 9.41
CA ILE A 140 -13.14 -4.84 9.19
C ILE A 140 -13.44 -5.11 7.71
N PHE A 141 -12.90 -4.29 6.82
CA PHE A 141 -13.18 -4.40 5.39
C PHE A 141 -12.43 -5.54 4.71
N GLU A 142 -11.23 -5.88 5.17
CA GLU A 142 -10.51 -7.09 4.76
C GLU A 142 -11.34 -8.33 5.09
N ARG A 143 -11.77 -8.50 6.36
CA ARG A 143 -12.63 -9.64 6.77
C ARG A 143 -13.96 -9.67 6.03
N ARG A 144 -14.48 -8.52 5.60
CA ARG A 144 -15.73 -8.44 4.84
C ARG A 144 -15.55 -8.89 3.40
N TYR A 145 -14.46 -8.49 2.74
CA TYR A 145 -14.30 -8.68 1.30
C TYR A 145 -13.35 -9.84 0.92
N PHE A 146 -12.55 -10.37 1.85
CA PHE A 146 -11.54 -11.39 1.58
C PHE A 146 -11.68 -12.65 2.45
N ARG A 147 -12.79 -12.83 3.19
CA ARG A 147 -12.99 -13.88 4.20
C ARG A 147 -12.54 -15.29 3.77
N ASP A 148 -12.90 -15.70 2.57
CA ASP A 148 -12.68 -17.07 2.07
C ASP A 148 -11.60 -17.10 0.99
N ARG A 149 -10.68 -16.12 1.02
CA ARG A 149 -9.63 -15.96 0.03
C ARG A 149 -8.28 -16.02 0.71
N SER A 150 -7.35 -16.71 0.06
CA SER A 150 -5.96 -16.74 0.50
C SER A 150 -5.03 -16.80 -0.70
N MET A 151 -3.82 -16.27 -0.50
CA MET A 151 -2.73 -16.51 -1.45
C MET A 151 -2.34 -17.99 -1.39
N PRO A 152 -2.07 -18.64 -2.54
CA PRO A 152 -1.56 -20.00 -2.54
C PRO A 152 -0.16 -20.04 -1.90
N ARG A 153 0.29 -21.23 -1.51
CA ARG A 153 1.69 -21.40 -1.06
C ARG A 153 2.63 -21.30 -2.25
N PHE A 154 3.83 -20.78 -2.03
CA PHE A 154 4.89 -20.86 -3.04
C PHE A 154 5.33 -22.31 -3.20
N ASP A 155 5.51 -22.74 -4.45
CA ASP A 155 6.29 -23.94 -4.73
C ASP A 155 7.77 -23.63 -4.46
N ARG A 156 8.34 -24.35 -3.51
CA ARG A 156 9.74 -24.22 -3.08
C ARG A 156 10.58 -25.44 -3.44
N THR A 157 10.01 -26.41 -4.17
CA THR A 157 10.70 -27.67 -4.51
C THR A 157 11.90 -27.46 -5.43
N GLN A 158 11.85 -26.42 -6.27
CA GLN A 158 12.94 -26.02 -7.16
C GLN A 158 13.92 -25.04 -6.51
N PHE A 159 13.65 -24.57 -5.28
CA PHE A 159 14.54 -23.65 -4.59
C PHE A 159 15.76 -24.42 -4.06
N ARG A 160 16.95 -24.00 -4.49
CA ARG A 160 18.23 -24.54 -4.03
C ARG A 160 19.00 -23.41 -3.37
N VAL A 161 19.49 -23.64 -2.15
CA VAL A 161 20.40 -22.70 -1.49
C VAL A 161 21.75 -22.80 -2.21
N PRO A 162 22.23 -21.73 -2.85
CA PRO A 162 23.53 -21.75 -3.52
C PRO A 162 24.63 -21.95 -2.48
N ARG A 163 25.59 -22.84 -2.77
CA ARG A 163 26.76 -23.07 -1.90
C ARG A 163 27.89 -22.09 -2.19
N ASP A 164 27.96 -21.60 -3.42
CA ASP A 164 28.86 -20.54 -3.85
C ASP A 164 28.11 -19.51 -4.74
N GLN A 165 28.73 -18.35 -4.99
CA GLN A 165 28.12 -17.28 -5.79
C GLN A 165 27.97 -17.67 -7.27
N LEU A 166 28.80 -18.59 -7.79
CA LEU A 166 28.80 -18.97 -9.21
C LEU A 166 27.65 -19.90 -9.57
N GLU A 167 27.14 -20.68 -8.61
CA GLU A 167 25.94 -21.51 -8.76
C GLU A 167 24.65 -20.71 -9.04
N LEU A 168 24.63 -19.39 -8.81
CA LEU A 168 23.48 -18.53 -9.15
C LEU A 168 23.30 -18.29 -10.65
N PHE A 169 24.35 -18.52 -11.45
CA PHE A 169 24.40 -18.16 -12.87
C PHE A 169 24.54 -19.37 -13.81
N ARG A 170 24.50 -20.60 -13.26
CA ARG A 170 24.56 -21.85 -14.02
C ARG A 170 23.17 -22.45 -14.23
#